data_AF-A0A379FPE8-F1
#
_entry.id   AF-A0A379FPE8-F1
#
_cell.length_a   1.000
_cell.length_b   1.000
_cell.length_c   1.000
_cell.angle_alpha   90.00
_cell.angle_beta   90.00
_cell.angle_gamma   90.00
#
_symmetry.space_group_name_H-M   'P 1'
#
loop_
_entity.id
_entity.type
_entity.pdbx_description
1 polymer ?
#
loop_
_entity_poly.entity_id
_entity_poly.type
_entity_poly.pdbx_seq_one_letter_code
_entity_poly.pdbx_strand_id
1 'polypeptide(L)'
;MNGRISPQGKREYIDNFPSYSLDYIDGDLMLQYVEESPLLSRMWLHGSTLGMTTHCLLIPFIIRNISDDSTVKLNTTQYEGIANFRGPRELFEPFRPSIKSRGVGDFLANSISGERRISLTELPIAIANMKQDVLQTLKSNYTGVTVRFGKSALINPKSKNEDDNIWIGGIEPESYIINFNGEIKTEKEWLLPEMGEDWQFPENISVAEVEWAGWFSENHDAFLMYELRWPYVTGSNQLIEIYEHSEREAVNQSLFVAVNDEQLELIHQDLVPQPDWFESLGGETVLGWLHPYLCHNEKEQRRSVKIEDGKYIPFHPDAERFFEEAENIRHKLKKIGVNEFDPTRAIHLAAALARPLVYTESYDRAPAVQILEYYDNIPSPCYLLDRSMTYLQMWESVDESVFEVDIDIRAIEAQLPDGLTLKLDVKMGMRTERLFAAVMLTAKNIGPESATHHANQLINFVSNMTPSLKEIVESIWPGAVLATKRFWRDEVGMFF
;
A
#
# COMPACT_ATOMS: atom_id res chain seq x y z
N MET A 1 -18.75 -45.23 -2.43
CA MET A 1 -18.59 -46.03 -1.19
C MET A 1 -18.34 -45.04 -0.06
N ASN A 2 -19.31 -44.86 0.84
CA ASN A 2 -19.19 -43.89 1.93
C ASN A 2 -18.19 -44.45 2.95
N GLY A 3 -17.00 -43.87 3.05
CA GLY A 3 -15.87 -44.31 3.87
C GLY A 3 -16.08 -44.16 5.38
N ARG A 4 -17.23 -44.64 5.90
CA ARG A 4 -17.47 -44.74 7.34
C ARG A 4 -17.09 -46.15 7.80
N ILE A 5 -15.95 -46.26 8.47
CA ILE A 5 -15.63 -47.42 9.31
C ILE A 5 -16.32 -47.22 10.66
N SER A 6 -17.04 -48.24 11.13
CA SER A 6 -17.67 -48.20 12.45
C SER A 6 -16.59 -48.21 13.54
N PRO A 7 -16.87 -47.69 14.75
CA PRO A 7 -15.92 -47.76 15.88
C PRO A 7 -15.47 -49.19 16.20
N GLN A 8 -16.32 -50.19 15.94
CA GLN A 8 -15.99 -51.62 16.05
C GLN A 8 -14.95 -52.03 15.00
N GLY A 9 -15.17 -51.66 13.73
CA GLY A 9 -14.23 -51.92 12.63
C GLY A 9 -12.88 -51.21 12.82
N LYS A 10 -12.86 -50.04 13.48
CA LYS A 10 -11.62 -49.34 13.84
C LYS A 10 -10.78 -50.15 14.83
N ARG A 11 -11.40 -50.75 15.85
CA ARG A 11 -10.68 -51.59 16.84
C ARG A 11 -10.17 -52.87 16.19
N GLU A 12 -11.01 -53.56 15.43
CA GLU A 12 -10.62 -54.80 14.73
C GLU A 12 -9.45 -54.58 13.76
N TYR A 13 -9.33 -53.40 13.15
CA TYR A 13 -8.23 -53.11 12.22
C TYR A 13 -6.90 -52.87 12.94
N ILE A 14 -6.92 -52.11 14.04
CA ILE A 14 -5.73 -51.85 14.87
C ILE A 14 -5.23 -53.14 15.53
N ASP A 15 -6.16 -54.00 15.98
CA ASP A 15 -5.83 -55.28 16.61
C ASP A 15 -5.18 -56.27 15.63
N ASN A 16 -5.62 -56.29 14.36
CA ASN A 16 -5.10 -57.20 13.35
C ASN A 16 -3.80 -56.71 12.68
N PHE A 17 -3.53 -55.40 12.70
CA PHE A 17 -2.36 -54.80 12.04
C PHE A 17 -1.63 -53.79 12.95
N PRO A 18 -1.02 -54.25 14.05
CA PRO A 18 -0.47 -53.38 15.10
C PRO A 18 0.71 -52.50 14.68
N SER A 19 1.34 -52.80 13.54
CA SER A 19 2.46 -52.02 12.98
C SER A 19 2.04 -50.98 11.93
N TYR A 20 0.75 -50.88 11.61
CA TYR A 20 0.24 -50.01 10.56
C TYR A 20 -0.37 -48.75 11.17
N SER A 21 0.26 -47.59 10.92
CA SER A 21 -0.28 -46.29 11.36
C SER A 21 -1.26 -45.77 10.30
N LEU A 22 -2.51 -45.54 10.69
CA LEU A 22 -3.53 -44.90 9.87
C LEU A 22 -3.92 -43.59 10.56
N ASP A 23 -3.58 -42.47 9.95
CA ASP A 23 -4.02 -41.15 10.42
C ASP A 23 -5.48 -40.96 10.02
N TYR A 24 -6.37 -41.13 10.98
CA TYR A 24 -7.81 -40.93 10.78
C TYR A 24 -8.12 -39.45 10.85
N ILE A 25 -8.48 -38.86 9.72
CA ILE A 25 -8.97 -37.48 9.66
C ILE A 25 -10.44 -37.48 10.10
N ASP A 26 -10.76 -36.67 11.10
CA ASP A 26 -12.13 -36.52 11.60
C ASP A 26 -13.03 -35.91 10.52
N GLY A 27 -14.33 -36.18 10.55
CA GLY A 27 -15.27 -35.77 9.50
C GLY A 27 -15.29 -34.25 9.28
N ASP A 28 -15.14 -33.48 10.36
CA ASP A 28 -15.14 -32.02 10.33
C ASP A 28 -13.80 -31.48 9.79
N LEU A 29 -12.67 -32.12 10.12
CA LEU A 29 -11.36 -31.82 9.57
C LEU A 29 -11.26 -32.18 8.09
N MET A 30 -11.91 -33.26 7.67
CA MET A 30 -12.02 -33.64 6.26
C MET A 30 -12.84 -32.62 5.47
N LEU A 31 -13.98 -32.17 6.02
CA LEU A 31 -14.78 -31.08 5.44
C LEU A 31 -13.94 -29.80 5.33
N GLN A 32 -13.19 -29.46 6.37
CA GLN A 32 -12.32 -28.31 6.36
C GLN A 32 -11.22 -28.42 5.29
N TYR A 33 -10.53 -29.55 5.16
CA TYR A 33 -9.54 -29.76 4.09
C TYR A 33 -10.15 -29.73 2.68
N VAL A 34 -11.41 -30.13 2.54
CA VAL A 34 -12.15 -30.09 1.29
C VAL A 34 -12.56 -28.66 0.96
N GLU A 35 -13.00 -27.89 1.96
CA GLU A 35 -13.36 -26.46 1.85
C GLU A 35 -12.15 -25.56 1.60
N GLU A 36 -11.01 -25.86 2.21
CA GLU A 36 -9.74 -25.15 2.04
C GLU A 36 -9.06 -25.45 0.68
N SER A 37 -9.49 -26.51 -0.01
CA SER A 37 -9.04 -26.85 -1.35
C SER A 37 -10.14 -26.56 -2.38
N PRO A 38 -10.04 -25.47 -3.15
CA PRO A 38 -11.08 -25.10 -4.12
C PRO A 38 -11.39 -26.21 -5.13
N LEU A 39 -10.40 -27.04 -5.46
CA LEU A 39 -10.55 -28.21 -6.33
C LEU A 39 -11.39 -29.32 -5.67
N LEU A 40 -11.08 -29.67 -4.42
CA LEU A 40 -11.80 -30.71 -3.68
C LEU A 40 -13.23 -30.28 -3.34
N SER A 41 -13.42 -29.02 -2.94
CA SER A 41 -14.74 -28.40 -2.76
C SER A 41 -15.61 -28.56 -3.98
N ARG A 42 -15.07 -28.24 -5.17
CA ARG A 42 -15.80 -28.35 -6.43
C ARG A 42 -16.15 -29.77 -6.81
N MET A 43 -15.25 -30.72 -6.53
CA MET A 43 -15.46 -32.14 -6.78
C MET A 43 -16.51 -32.74 -5.83
N TRP A 44 -16.53 -32.30 -4.57
CA TRP A 44 -17.35 -32.91 -3.52
C TRP A 44 -18.76 -32.30 -3.43
N LEU A 45 -18.88 -30.97 -3.51
CA LEU A 45 -20.15 -30.27 -3.30
C LEU A 45 -21.03 -30.19 -4.54
N HIS A 46 -20.45 -30.14 -5.74
CA HIS A 46 -21.21 -29.94 -6.98
C HIS A 46 -21.48 -31.23 -7.79
N GLY A 47 -21.03 -32.39 -7.32
CA GLY A 47 -21.38 -33.68 -7.91
C GLY A 47 -20.90 -33.88 -9.36
N SER A 48 -19.92 -33.10 -9.80
CA SER A 48 -19.35 -33.17 -11.15
C SER A 48 -18.72 -34.55 -11.36
N THR A 49 -19.31 -35.38 -12.23
CA THR A 49 -18.66 -36.60 -12.72
C THR A 49 -17.30 -36.25 -13.32
N LEU A 50 -16.34 -37.18 -13.22
CA LEU A 50 -14.96 -37.14 -13.73
C LEU A 50 -14.88 -36.95 -15.27
N GLY A 51 -15.53 -35.94 -15.82
CA GLY A 51 -14.96 -35.24 -16.95
C GLY A 51 -13.72 -34.56 -16.40
N MET A 52 -12.54 -35.07 -16.74
CA MET A 52 -11.31 -34.29 -16.63
C MET A 52 -11.53 -33.02 -17.45
N THR A 53 -12.12 -31.98 -16.86
CA THR A 53 -12.04 -30.62 -17.38
C THR A 53 -10.54 -30.36 -17.45
N THR A 54 -10.00 -30.37 -18.66
CA THR A 54 -8.60 -30.05 -18.94
C THR A 54 -8.42 -28.60 -18.53
N HIS A 55 -7.95 -28.40 -17.30
CA HIS A 55 -7.59 -27.07 -16.86
C HIS A 55 -6.27 -26.71 -17.53
N CYS A 56 -6.19 -25.50 -18.06
CA CYS A 56 -4.97 -24.91 -18.57
C CYS A 56 -4.38 -24.01 -17.48
N LEU A 57 -3.05 -23.99 -17.39
CA LEU A 57 -2.38 -23.01 -16.55
C LEU A 57 -2.43 -21.65 -17.23
N LEU A 58 -2.90 -20.64 -16.51
CA LEU A 58 -2.94 -19.24 -16.90
C LEU A 58 -2.05 -18.44 -15.96
N ILE A 59 -1.15 -17.65 -16.52
CA ILE A 59 -0.33 -16.70 -15.76
C ILE A 59 -0.57 -15.31 -16.36
N PRO A 60 -1.30 -14.42 -15.66
CA PRO A 60 -1.47 -13.06 -16.10
C PRO A 60 -0.17 -12.27 -15.86
N PHE A 61 0.20 -11.38 -16.77
CA PHE A 61 1.38 -10.54 -16.65
C PHE A 61 1.20 -9.16 -17.28
N ILE A 62 1.94 -8.17 -16.79
CA ILE A 62 1.93 -6.78 -17.28
C ILE A 62 3.35 -6.38 -17.64
N ILE A 63 3.49 -5.57 -18.68
CA ILE A 63 4.76 -4.98 -19.07
C ILE A 63 4.64 -3.47 -18.96
N ARG A 64 5.61 -2.82 -18.30
CA ARG A 64 5.67 -1.36 -18.16
C ARG A 64 7.02 -0.83 -18.55
N ASN A 65 7.06 0.36 -19.13
CA ASN A 65 8.30 1.06 -19.41
C ASN A 65 8.86 1.63 -18.10
N ILE A 66 10.12 1.37 -17.80
CA ILE A 66 10.78 1.88 -16.59
C ILE A 66 10.90 3.41 -16.60
N SER A 67 10.99 4.00 -17.80
CA SER A 67 11.25 5.43 -17.98
C SER A 67 10.06 6.32 -17.63
N ASP A 68 8.85 5.85 -17.89
CA ASP A 68 7.65 6.67 -17.73
C ASP A 68 6.44 5.93 -17.18
N ASP A 69 6.65 4.69 -16.73
CA ASP A 69 5.66 3.83 -16.11
C ASP A 69 4.45 3.54 -17.02
N SER A 70 4.57 3.78 -18.33
CA SER A 70 3.49 3.50 -19.28
C SER A 70 3.37 2.00 -19.55
N THR A 71 2.14 1.51 -19.72
CA THR A 71 1.90 0.11 -20.07
C THR A 71 2.33 -0.16 -21.51
N VAL A 72 3.18 -1.16 -21.71
CA VAL A 72 3.65 -1.57 -23.04
C VAL A 72 2.58 -2.45 -23.69
N LYS A 73 2.05 -1.99 -24.82
CA LYS A 73 1.11 -2.77 -25.63
C LYS A 73 1.86 -3.84 -26.40
N LEU A 74 1.61 -5.10 -26.03
CA LEU A 74 2.17 -6.25 -26.72
C LEU A 74 1.28 -6.62 -27.91
N ASN A 75 1.87 -6.79 -29.10
CA ASN A 75 1.14 -7.36 -30.22
C ASN A 75 1.05 -8.88 -30.04
N THR A 76 0.02 -9.35 -29.35
CA THR A 76 -0.15 -10.76 -28.96
C THR A 76 -0.15 -11.72 -30.16
N THR A 77 -0.49 -11.25 -31.37
CA THR A 77 -0.42 -12.08 -32.59
C THR A 77 0.98 -12.53 -32.98
N GLN A 78 2.03 -11.88 -32.46
CA GLN A 78 3.42 -12.20 -32.72
C GLN A 78 3.99 -13.24 -31.73
N TYR A 79 3.23 -13.61 -30.70
CA TYR A 79 3.72 -14.43 -29.60
C TYR A 79 2.79 -15.62 -29.37
N GLU A 80 3.31 -16.83 -29.57
CA GLU A 80 2.55 -18.04 -29.36
C GLU A 80 2.15 -18.20 -27.88
N GLY A 81 0.89 -18.56 -27.61
CA GLY A 81 0.39 -18.79 -26.26
C GLY A 81 0.11 -17.54 -25.42
N ILE A 82 0.41 -16.34 -25.93
CA ILE A 82 0.14 -15.06 -25.25
C ILE A 82 -1.17 -14.45 -25.78
N ALA A 83 -2.03 -14.01 -24.86
CA ALA A 83 -3.30 -13.35 -25.16
C ALA A 83 -3.49 -12.08 -24.33
N ASN A 84 -4.41 -11.22 -24.76
CA ASN A 84 -4.84 -10.09 -23.94
C ASN A 84 -5.62 -10.61 -22.73
N PHE A 85 -5.34 -10.05 -21.56
CA PHE A 85 -5.99 -10.43 -20.31
C PHE A 85 -6.75 -9.25 -19.71
N ARG A 86 -7.94 -9.51 -19.20
CA ARG A 86 -8.69 -8.61 -18.35
C ARG A 86 -8.95 -9.35 -17.05
N GLY A 87 -8.67 -8.71 -15.93
CA GLY A 87 -8.88 -9.27 -14.61
C GLY A 87 -8.64 -8.25 -13.51
N PRO A 88 -8.95 -8.61 -12.25
CA PRO A 88 -8.75 -7.74 -11.09
C PRO A 88 -7.29 -7.31 -10.94
N ARG A 89 -7.07 -6.10 -10.43
CA ARG A 89 -5.71 -5.58 -10.16
C ARG A 89 -5.06 -6.28 -8.96
N GLU A 90 -5.88 -6.78 -8.06
CA GLU A 90 -5.55 -7.48 -6.83
C GLU A 90 -4.82 -8.80 -7.09
N LEU A 91 -4.78 -9.25 -8.35
CA LEU A 91 -3.99 -10.41 -8.77
C LEU A 91 -2.49 -10.13 -8.78
N PHE A 92 -2.05 -8.88 -8.73
CA PHE A 92 -0.65 -8.50 -8.88
C PHE A 92 -0.12 -7.93 -7.57
N GLU A 93 1.21 -7.86 -7.42
CA GLU A 93 1.82 -7.08 -6.33
C GLU A 93 1.22 -5.66 -6.31
N PRO A 94 1.02 -5.05 -5.12
CA PRO A 94 0.34 -3.77 -4.96
C PRO A 94 0.77 -2.75 -6.03
N PHE A 95 -0.17 -2.44 -6.91
CA PHE A 95 0.04 -1.58 -8.07
C PHE A 95 -0.24 -0.12 -7.69
N ARG A 96 0.66 0.80 -8.05
CA ARG A 96 0.34 2.23 -8.04
C ARG A 96 0.24 2.76 -9.49
N PRO A 97 -0.89 3.38 -9.86
CA PRO A 97 -1.11 3.91 -11.20
C PRO A 97 -0.10 5.02 -11.53
N SER A 98 0.33 5.08 -12.80
CA SER A 98 1.25 6.14 -13.24
C SER A 98 0.66 7.52 -12.99
N ILE A 99 1.51 8.50 -12.66
CA ILE A 99 1.07 9.89 -12.46
C ILE A 99 0.41 10.46 -13.73
N LYS A 100 0.87 10.01 -14.92
CA LYS A 100 0.28 10.37 -16.21
C LYS A 100 -1.16 9.86 -16.36
N SER A 101 -1.53 8.76 -15.70
CA SER A 101 -2.88 8.19 -15.77
C SER A 101 -3.88 8.83 -14.80
N ARG A 102 -3.47 9.86 -14.03
CA ARG A 102 -4.32 10.57 -13.05
C ARG A 102 -5.04 9.62 -12.07
N GLY A 103 -4.41 8.50 -11.73
CA GLY A 103 -5.00 7.48 -10.85
C GLY A 103 -5.90 6.46 -11.55
N VAL A 104 -6.26 6.66 -12.82
CA VAL A 104 -6.98 5.69 -13.64
C VAL A 104 -5.95 4.76 -14.27
N GLY A 105 -5.43 3.80 -13.50
CA GLY A 105 -4.45 2.83 -14.02
C GLY A 105 -4.94 2.16 -15.30
N ASP A 106 -4.29 2.44 -16.43
CA ASP A 106 -4.49 1.74 -17.69
C ASP A 106 -4.00 0.30 -17.53
N PHE A 107 -4.89 -0.58 -17.10
CA PHE A 107 -4.58 -1.97 -16.85
C PHE A 107 -4.75 -2.78 -18.13
N LEU A 108 -3.75 -2.70 -19.01
CA LEU A 108 -3.63 -3.57 -20.17
C LEU A 108 -2.70 -4.72 -19.80
N ALA A 109 -3.29 -5.79 -19.27
CA ALA A 109 -2.58 -7.01 -18.95
C ALA A 109 -2.58 -7.98 -20.14
N ASN A 110 -1.63 -8.90 -20.10
CA ASN A 110 -1.53 -10.04 -20.98
C ASN A 110 -1.64 -11.30 -20.12
N SER A 111 -1.79 -12.45 -20.77
CA SER A 111 -1.68 -13.73 -20.10
C SER A 111 -0.97 -14.71 -20.99
N ILE A 112 -0.15 -15.57 -20.40
CA ILE A 112 0.34 -16.77 -21.07
C ILE A 112 -0.49 -17.96 -20.60
N SER A 113 -0.96 -18.78 -21.54
CA SER A 113 -1.69 -20.01 -21.24
C SER A 113 -1.03 -21.21 -21.90
N GLY A 114 -0.90 -22.32 -21.16
CA GLY A 114 -0.32 -23.56 -21.68
C GLY A 114 -1.31 -24.73 -21.62
N GLU A 115 -1.41 -25.50 -22.70
CA GLU A 115 -2.08 -26.80 -22.71
C GLU A 115 -1.17 -27.87 -22.09
N ARG A 116 -1.24 -28.06 -20.77
CA ARG A 116 -0.57 -29.20 -20.14
C ARG A 116 -1.43 -29.79 -19.04
N ARG A 117 -1.55 -31.12 -19.03
CA ARG A 117 -1.97 -31.88 -17.85
C ARG A 117 -0.82 -31.82 -16.84
N ILE A 118 -0.83 -30.83 -15.97
CA ILE A 118 0.21 -30.64 -14.95
C ILE A 118 -0.31 -31.21 -13.63
N SER A 119 0.45 -32.08 -12.98
CA SER A 119 0.11 -32.53 -11.62
C SER A 119 0.33 -31.40 -10.61
N LEU A 120 -0.38 -31.42 -9.47
CA LEU A 120 -0.23 -30.37 -8.44
C LEU A 120 1.23 -30.20 -7.97
N THR A 121 1.99 -31.31 -7.94
CA THR A 121 3.41 -31.31 -7.55
C THR A 121 4.34 -30.68 -8.59
N GLU A 122 3.92 -30.63 -9.85
CA GLU A 122 4.71 -30.05 -10.95
C GLU A 122 4.36 -28.58 -11.21
N LEU A 123 3.28 -28.07 -10.60
CA LEU A 123 2.80 -26.70 -10.82
C LEU A 123 3.86 -25.62 -10.55
N PRO A 124 4.61 -25.63 -9.43
CA PRO A 124 5.58 -24.58 -9.16
C PRO A 124 6.68 -24.50 -10.23
N ILE A 125 7.19 -25.66 -10.65
CA ILE A 125 8.24 -25.77 -11.68
C ILE A 125 7.67 -25.33 -13.04
N ALA A 126 6.45 -25.74 -13.38
CA ALA A 126 5.80 -25.34 -14.63
C ALA A 126 5.56 -23.83 -14.69
N ILE A 127 5.11 -23.22 -13.60
CA ILE A 127 4.91 -21.77 -13.49
C ILE A 127 6.24 -21.03 -13.66
N ALA A 128 7.28 -21.45 -12.94
CA ALA A 128 8.61 -20.85 -13.06
C ALA A 128 9.14 -20.92 -14.50
N ASN A 129 9.01 -22.08 -15.16
CA ASN A 129 9.43 -22.25 -16.56
C ASN A 129 8.64 -21.33 -17.50
N MET A 130 7.31 -21.25 -17.36
CA MET A 130 6.49 -20.37 -18.20
C MET A 130 6.83 -18.88 -17.99
N LYS A 131 7.07 -18.46 -16.74
CA LYS A 131 7.53 -17.09 -16.42
C LYS A 131 8.88 -16.82 -17.10
N GLN A 132 9.83 -17.75 -17.02
CA GLN A 132 11.14 -17.63 -17.67
C GLN A 132 11.02 -17.56 -19.19
N ASP A 133 10.18 -18.40 -19.81
CA ASP A 133 9.94 -18.38 -21.26
C ASP A 133 9.38 -17.02 -21.71
N VAL A 134 8.46 -16.43 -20.94
CA VAL A 134 7.97 -15.06 -21.20
C VAL A 134 9.10 -14.05 -21.09
N LEU A 135 9.90 -14.08 -20.00
CA LEU A 135 10.99 -13.13 -19.79
C LEU A 135 12.05 -13.21 -20.89
N GLN A 136 12.47 -14.40 -21.32
CA GLN A 136 13.45 -14.58 -22.40
C GLN A 136 12.90 -14.10 -23.75
N THR A 137 11.61 -14.37 -24.00
CA THR A 137 10.91 -13.90 -25.20
C THR A 137 10.87 -12.38 -25.26
N LEU A 138 10.51 -11.73 -24.14
CA LEU A 138 10.44 -10.28 -24.03
C LEU A 138 11.82 -9.63 -24.10
N LYS A 139 12.84 -10.23 -23.48
CA LYS A 139 14.23 -9.74 -23.48
C LYS A 139 14.79 -9.53 -24.88
N SER A 140 14.36 -10.32 -25.86
CA SER A 140 14.81 -10.19 -27.25
C SER A 140 14.29 -8.91 -27.94
N ASN A 141 13.17 -8.36 -27.45
CA ASN A 141 12.44 -7.28 -28.11
C ASN A 141 12.33 -6.00 -27.26
N TYR A 142 12.52 -6.10 -25.96
CA TYR A 142 12.33 -5.02 -25.01
C TYR A 142 13.50 -4.94 -24.03
N THR A 143 13.95 -3.72 -23.75
CA THR A 143 14.88 -3.39 -22.68
C THR A 143 14.34 -2.19 -21.91
N GLY A 144 14.73 -2.05 -20.63
CA GLY A 144 14.20 -0.99 -19.77
C GLY A 144 12.71 -1.18 -19.47
N VAL A 145 12.27 -2.42 -19.23
CA VAL A 145 10.88 -2.74 -18.90
C VAL A 145 10.76 -3.54 -17.62
N THR A 146 9.69 -3.30 -16.88
CA THR A 146 9.25 -4.13 -15.76
C THR A 146 8.22 -5.13 -16.26
N VAL A 147 8.38 -6.40 -15.92
CA VAL A 147 7.45 -7.50 -16.21
C VAL A 147 6.93 -8.03 -14.88
N ARG A 148 5.64 -7.84 -14.62
CA ARG A 148 4.99 -8.30 -13.38
C ARG A 148 4.06 -9.45 -13.66
N PHE A 149 4.29 -10.59 -13.01
CA PHE A 149 3.41 -11.74 -13.08
C PHE A 149 2.42 -11.69 -11.91
N GLY A 150 1.15 -11.78 -12.23
CA GLY A 150 0.09 -11.90 -11.23
C GLY A 150 -0.11 -13.33 -10.77
N LYS A 151 -1.09 -13.51 -9.88
CA LYS A 151 -1.47 -14.80 -9.31
C LYS A 151 -1.81 -15.78 -10.42
N SER A 152 -1.21 -16.95 -10.37
CA SER A 152 -1.43 -18.01 -11.36
C SER A 152 -2.77 -18.70 -11.11
N ALA A 153 -3.44 -19.13 -12.17
CA ALA A 153 -4.72 -19.83 -12.10
C ALA A 153 -4.75 -21.07 -12.98
N LEU A 154 -5.55 -22.05 -12.57
CA LEU A 154 -6.03 -23.13 -13.43
C LEU A 154 -7.37 -22.71 -14.01
N ILE A 155 -7.44 -22.57 -15.33
CA ILE A 155 -8.64 -22.12 -16.04
C ILE A 155 -9.24 -23.24 -16.87
N ASN A 156 -10.56 -23.25 -17.00
CA ASN A 156 -11.22 -24.12 -17.97
C ASN A 156 -11.33 -23.38 -19.32
N PRO A 157 -10.61 -23.78 -20.38
CA PRO A 157 -10.64 -23.08 -21.67
C PRO A 157 -12.01 -23.09 -22.34
N LYS A 158 -12.94 -23.96 -21.88
CA LYS A 158 -14.33 -24.00 -22.37
C LYS A 158 -15.27 -23.08 -21.58
N SER A 159 -14.85 -22.58 -20.43
CA SER A 159 -15.63 -21.62 -19.66
C SER A 159 -15.28 -20.19 -20.05
N LYS A 160 -16.30 -19.33 -20.04
CA LYS A 160 -16.15 -17.88 -20.17
C LYS A 160 -16.38 -17.16 -18.83
N ASN A 161 -16.70 -17.90 -17.77
CA ASN A 161 -16.92 -17.32 -16.46
C ASN A 161 -15.58 -17.24 -15.70
N GLU A 162 -15.18 -16.04 -15.31
CA GLU A 162 -13.94 -15.81 -14.55
C GLU A 162 -14.01 -16.44 -13.14
N ASP A 163 -15.21 -16.59 -12.58
CA ASP A 163 -15.42 -17.28 -11.29
C ASP A 163 -15.08 -18.78 -11.37
N ASP A 164 -14.91 -19.32 -12.58
CA ASP A 164 -14.49 -20.71 -12.76
C ASP A 164 -12.97 -20.91 -12.62
N ASN A 165 -12.21 -19.82 -12.47
CA ASN A 165 -10.77 -19.88 -12.31
C ASN A 165 -10.39 -20.40 -10.92
N ILE A 166 -9.49 -21.37 -10.86
CA ILE A 166 -8.94 -21.88 -9.61
C ILE A 166 -7.59 -21.20 -9.38
N TRP A 167 -7.57 -20.18 -8.51
CA TRP A 167 -6.35 -19.49 -8.14
C TRP A 167 -5.42 -20.40 -7.33
N ILE A 168 -4.16 -20.46 -7.73
CA ILE A 168 -3.16 -21.32 -7.09
C ILE A 168 -2.64 -20.59 -5.84
N GLY A 169 -2.83 -21.20 -4.66
CA GLY A 169 -2.30 -20.70 -3.39
C GLY A 169 -0.82 -21.06 -3.20
N GLY A 170 -0.11 -20.28 -2.38
CA GLY A 170 1.31 -20.51 -2.05
C GLY A 170 2.29 -20.11 -3.16
N ILE A 171 1.80 -19.48 -4.24
CA ILE A 171 2.61 -18.89 -5.30
C ILE A 171 2.19 -17.43 -5.41
N GLU A 172 3.04 -16.56 -4.87
CA GLU A 172 2.77 -15.14 -4.84
C GLU A 172 3.05 -14.49 -6.21
N PRO A 173 2.42 -13.34 -6.48
CA PRO A 173 2.84 -12.47 -7.58
C PRO A 173 4.33 -12.14 -7.49
N GLU A 174 4.97 -11.96 -8.64
CA GLU A 174 6.40 -11.69 -8.73
C GLU A 174 6.69 -10.67 -9.82
N SER A 175 7.66 -9.80 -9.57
CA SER A 175 8.07 -8.77 -10.51
C SER A 175 9.54 -8.86 -10.90
N TYR A 176 9.79 -8.64 -12.19
CA TYR A 176 11.11 -8.70 -12.80
C TYR A 176 11.39 -7.44 -13.61
N ILE A 177 12.67 -7.10 -13.73
CA ILE A 177 13.16 -6.04 -14.61
C ILE A 177 14.02 -6.66 -15.70
N ILE A 178 13.68 -6.33 -16.94
CA ILE A 178 14.56 -6.49 -18.09
C ILE A 178 15.29 -5.15 -18.24
N ASN A 179 16.52 -5.07 -17.75
CA ASN A 179 17.25 -3.81 -17.70
C ASN A 179 17.68 -3.34 -19.10
N PHE A 180 18.31 -2.17 -19.16
CA PHE A 180 18.73 -1.56 -20.43
C PHE A 180 19.86 -2.34 -21.14
N ASN A 181 20.55 -3.23 -20.42
CA ASN A 181 21.54 -4.16 -20.95
C ASN A 181 20.92 -5.52 -21.36
N GLY A 182 19.60 -5.67 -21.20
CA GLY A 182 18.89 -6.93 -21.45
C GLY A 182 19.11 -7.99 -20.39
N GLU A 183 19.66 -7.68 -19.22
CA GLU A 183 19.72 -8.62 -18.11
C GLU A 183 18.35 -8.70 -17.41
N ILE A 184 18.02 -9.89 -16.91
CA ILE A 184 16.80 -10.15 -16.16
C ILE A 184 17.17 -10.23 -14.69
N LYS A 185 16.57 -9.39 -13.86
CA LYS A 185 16.69 -9.42 -12.40
C LYS A 185 15.31 -9.34 -11.78
N THR A 186 15.17 -9.73 -10.50
CA THR A 186 13.93 -9.38 -9.79
C THR A 186 13.82 -7.86 -9.68
N GLU A 187 12.61 -7.32 -9.68
CA GLU A 187 12.39 -5.88 -9.53
C GLU A 187 12.97 -5.38 -8.19
N LYS A 188 12.85 -6.20 -7.15
CA LYS A 188 13.43 -5.95 -5.82
C LYS A 188 14.95 -5.80 -5.86
N GLU A 189 15.68 -6.76 -6.42
CA GLU A 189 17.17 -6.71 -6.53
C GLU A 189 17.67 -5.50 -7.32
N TRP A 190 16.87 -4.99 -8.26
CA TRP A 190 17.26 -3.81 -9.03
C TRP A 190 16.92 -2.50 -8.30
N LEU A 191 15.83 -2.49 -7.52
CA LEU A 191 15.33 -1.34 -6.77
C LEU A 191 16.04 -1.10 -5.46
N LEU A 192 16.45 -2.16 -4.77
CA LEU A 192 17.13 -2.10 -3.51
C LEU A 192 18.64 -2.21 -3.72
N PRO A 193 19.44 -1.39 -3.01
CA PRO A 193 20.87 -1.64 -2.97
C PRO A 193 21.15 -2.94 -2.22
N GLU A 194 21.80 -3.87 -2.91
CA GLU A 194 22.48 -5.02 -2.32
C GLU A 194 23.79 -4.53 -1.70
N MET A 195 23.79 -4.40 -0.38
CA MET A 195 24.92 -3.87 0.36
C MET A 195 25.83 -5.00 0.86
N GLY A 196 27.13 -4.71 1.02
CA GLY A 196 28.08 -5.66 1.61
C GLY A 196 27.83 -5.91 3.10
N GLU A 197 28.50 -6.91 3.68
CA GLU A 197 28.33 -7.35 5.09
C GLU A 197 28.50 -6.22 6.14
N ASP A 198 29.22 -5.16 5.78
CA ASP A 198 29.46 -3.98 6.62
C ASP A 198 28.22 -3.09 6.79
N TRP A 199 27.25 -3.19 5.88
CA TRP A 199 26.07 -2.33 5.85
C TRP A 199 24.85 -3.13 6.26
N GLN A 200 24.33 -2.83 7.44
CA GLN A 200 23.27 -3.56 8.10
C GLN A 200 21.98 -2.77 8.08
N PHE A 201 20.88 -3.49 7.90
CA PHE A 201 19.55 -2.94 8.11
C PHE A 201 19.27 -2.92 9.62
N PRO A 202 18.75 -1.81 10.18
CA PRO A 202 18.35 -1.77 11.59
C PRO A 202 17.25 -2.78 11.92
N GLU A 203 17.32 -3.38 13.12
CA GLU A 203 16.41 -4.46 13.57
C GLU A 203 14.97 -3.98 13.82
N ASN A 204 14.76 -2.68 14.01
CA ASN A 204 13.45 -2.10 14.33
C ASN A 204 13.21 -0.84 13.51
N ILE A 205 12.42 -0.98 12.44
CA ILE A 205 12.07 0.09 11.52
C ILE A 205 10.65 0.55 11.86
N SER A 206 10.51 1.34 12.93
CA SER A 206 9.31 2.17 13.09
C SER A 206 9.41 3.35 12.11
N VAL A 207 9.30 3.08 10.80
CA VAL A 207 9.16 4.14 9.78
C VAL A 207 7.67 4.28 9.48
N ALA A 208 7.01 5.10 10.30
CA ALA A 208 5.77 5.71 9.88
C ALA A 208 6.14 6.69 8.74
N GLU A 209 5.57 6.47 7.55
CA GLU A 209 5.82 7.22 6.30
C GLU A 209 7.15 6.87 5.60
N VAL A 210 7.16 5.74 4.87
CA VAL A 210 8.36 5.18 4.21
C VAL A 210 8.75 5.98 2.95
N GLU A 211 9.21 7.22 3.08
CA GLU A 211 9.90 7.92 1.97
C GLU A 211 11.36 7.46 1.83
N TRP A 212 11.91 6.76 2.82
CA TRP A 212 13.34 6.40 2.87
C TRP A 212 13.59 4.98 3.40
N ALA A 213 14.52 4.28 2.77
CA ALA A 213 15.13 3.04 3.26
C ALA A 213 16.56 3.33 3.75
N GLY A 214 17.00 2.74 4.87
CA GLY A 214 18.28 3.09 5.50
C GLY A 214 19.13 1.88 5.85
N TRP A 215 20.42 1.93 5.52
CA TRP A 215 21.45 0.97 5.92
C TRP A 215 22.48 1.68 6.77
N PHE A 216 22.84 1.10 7.91
CA PHE A 216 23.88 1.61 8.79
C PHE A 216 25.17 0.81 8.61
N SER A 217 26.32 1.48 8.58
CA SER A 217 27.62 0.82 8.64
C SER A 217 28.37 1.23 9.90
N GLU A 218 28.88 0.24 10.64
CA GLU A 218 29.74 0.47 11.81
C GLU A 218 31.10 1.01 11.40
N ASN A 219 31.68 0.50 10.31
CA ASN A 219 33.01 0.95 9.87
C ASN A 219 33.00 2.41 9.40
N HIS A 220 31.90 2.84 8.80
CA HIS A 220 31.71 4.21 8.35
C HIS A 220 31.09 5.13 9.43
N ASP A 221 30.53 4.55 10.50
CA ASP A 221 29.60 5.15 11.47
C ASP A 221 28.65 6.15 10.77
N ALA A 222 27.93 5.63 9.78
CA ALA A 222 27.12 6.40 8.84
C ALA A 222 25.90 5.62 8.36
N PHE A 223 24.90 6.38 7.90
CA PHE A 223 23.75 5.84 7.20
C PHE A 223 23.84 6.08 5.71
N LEU A 224 23.52 5.06 4.91
CA LEU A 224 23.10 5.23 3.54
C LEU A 224 21.56 5.23 3.53
N MET A 225 20.97 6.36 3.16
CA MET A 225 19.54 6.52 3.01
C MET A 225 19.17 6.55 1.53
N TYR A 226 18.18 5.79 1.13
CA TYR A 226 17.65 5.73 -0.23
C TYR A 226 16.22 6.23 -0.24
N GLU A 227 15.97 7.31 -0.99
CA GLU A 227 14.64 7.89 -1.18
C GLU A 227 13.84 6.95 -2.09
N LEU A 228 12.83 6.31 -1.50
CA LEU A 228 11.80 5.64 -2.26
C LEU A 228 10.86 6.73 -2.73
N ARG A 229 11.10 7.25 -3.94
CA ARG A 229 10.21 8.23 -4.56
C ARG A 229 8.87 7.59 -4.87
N TRP A 230 8.01 7.68 -3.88
CA TRP A 230 6.58 7.62 -4.06
C TRP A 230 6.18 8.72 -5.03
N PRO A 231 5.10 8.55 -5.79
CA PRO A 231 4.40 9.73 -6.23
C PRO A 231 4.11 10.48 -4.94
N TYR A 232 4.78 11.61 -4.74
CA TYR A 232 4.28 12.64 -3.87
C TYR A 232 2.89 12.91 -4.43
N VAL A 233 1.87 12.27 -3.85
CA VAL A 233 0.52 12.71 -4.08
C VAL A 233 0.42 13.95 -3.20
N THR A 234 1.09 15.02 -3.63
CA THR A 234 0.90 16.40 -3.16
C THR A 234 -0.59 16.78 -3.21
N GLY A 235 -1.43 15.97 -3.87
CA GLY A 235 -2.87 16.05 -3.81
C GLY A 235 -3.58 15.11 -2.83
N SER A 236 -3.04 13.99 -2.31
CA SER A 236 -3.88 13.06 -1.51
C SER A 236 -4.07 13.56 -0.10
N ASN A 237 -3.02 13.91 0.64
CA ASN A 237 -3.19 14.33 2.03
C ASN A 237 -3.91 15.68 2.11
N GLN A 238 -3.59 16.63 1.22
CA GLN A 238 -4.37 17.87 1.13
C GLN A 238 -5.81 17.61 0.68
N LEU A 239 -6.08 16.81 -0.36
CA LEU A 239 -7.48 16.55 -0.74
C LEU A 239 -8.22 15.78 0.35
N ILE A 240 -7.57 14.87 1.07
CA ILE A 240 -8.15 14.15 2.20
C ILE A 240 -8.44 15.12 3.33
N GLU A 241 -7.48 15.93 3.76
CA GLU A 241 -7.72 16.97 4.76
C GLU A 241 -8.83 17.93 4.33
N ILE A 242 -8.87 18.30 3.04
CA ILE A 242 -9.92 19.14 2.44
C ILE A 242 -11.27 18.42 2.48
N TYR A 243 -11.32 17.13 2.12
CA TYR A 243 -12.54 16.34 2.09
C TYR A 243 -13.02 16.03 3.51
N GLU A 244 -12.15 15.63 4.43
CA GLU A 244 -12.44 15.44 5.86
C GLU A 244 -12.92 16.74 6.50
N HIS A 245 -12.27 17.88 6.21
CA HIS A 245 -12.72 19.18 6.71
C HIS A 245 -14.10 19.53 6.14
N SER A 246 -14.30 19.34 4.84
CA SER A 246 -15.59 19.61 4.19
C SER A 246 -16.69 18.64 4.63
N GLU A 247 -16.37 17.39 4.93
CA GLU A 247 -17.28 16.38 5.48
C GLU A 247 -17.67 16.73 6.91
N ARG A 248 -16.71 17.10 7.76
CA ARG A 248 -16.99 17.62 9.11
C ARG A 248 -17.86 18.86 9.06
N GLU A 249 -17.56 19.78 8.15
CA GLU A 249 -18.35 20.99 7.96
C GLU A 249 -19.77 20.67 7.46
N ALA A 250 -19.92 19.75 6.52
CA ALA A 250 -21.23 19.29 6.06
C ALA A 250 -22.02 18.55 7.16
N VAL A 251 -21.35 17.80 8.04
CA VAL A 251 -21.98 17.18 9.23
C VAL A 251 -22.44 18.26 10.21
N ASN A 252 -21.63 19.29 10.47
CA ASN A 252 -22.01 20.42 11.32
C ASN A 252 -23.19 21.21 10.75
N GLN A 253 -23.32 21.22 9.42
CA GLN A 253 -24.42 21.85 8.69
C GLN A 253 -25.67 20.96 8.60
N SER A 254 -25.57 19.68 8.97
CA SER A 254 -26.69 18.74 9.00
C SER A 254 -27.56 18.93 10.24
N LEU A 255 -28.81 18.47 10.19
CA LEU A 255 -29.74 18.58 11.31
C LEU A 255 -29.92 17.22 11.99
N PHE A 256 -29.59 17.15 13.28
CA PHE A 256 -29.81 15.96 14.10
C PHE A 256 -30.78 16.26 15.24
N VAL A 257 -31.59 15.27 15.62
CA VAL A 257 -32.46 15.31 16.79
C VAL A 257 -32.51 13.96 17.49
N ALA A 258 -32.72 13.96 18.79
CA ALA A 258 -33.04 12.76 19.55
C ALA A 258 -34.51 12.81 19.95
N VAL A 259 -35.23 11.71 19.70
CA VAL A 259 -36.68 11.62 19.89
C VAL A 259 -37.07 10.34 20.61
N ASN A 260 -38.16 10.39 21.36
CA ASN A 260 -38.81 9.19 21.88
C ASN A 260 -39.81 8.61 20.86
N ASP A 261 -40.41 7.46 21.17
CA ASP A 261 -41.32 6.75 20.26
C ASP A 261 -42.55 7.60 19.86
N GLU A 262 -43.13 8.35 20.79
CA GLU A 262 -44.29 9.23 20.52
C GLU A 262 -43.93 10.36 19.53
N GLN A 263 -42.75 10.97 19.71
CA GLN A 263 -42.24 12.02 18.84
C GLN A 263 -41.83 11.48 17.47
N LEU A 264 -41.28 10.27 17.43
CA LEU A 264 -40.91 9.59 16.20
C LEU A 264 -42.13 9.33 15.31
N GLU A 265 -43.25 8.87 15.90
CA GLU A 265 -44.51 8.69 15.18
C GLU A 265 -45.04 10.00 14.58
N LEU A 266 -44.99 11.10 15.34
CA LEU A 266 -45.39 12.43 14.86
C LEU A 266 -44.52 12.91 13.69
N ILE A 267 -43.21 12.68 13.75
CA ILE A 267 -42.29 13.06 12.67
C ILE A 267 -42.55 12.25 11.40
N HIS A 268 -42.82 10.96 11.53
CA HIS A 268 -43.16 10.12 10.38
C HIS A 268 -44.48 10.51 9.70
N GLN A 269 -45.42 11.13 10.44
CA GLN A 269 -46.72 11.55 9.92
C GLN A 269 -46.69 12.97 9.33
N ASP A 270 -46.07 13.92 10.03
CA ASP A 270 -46.30 15.37 9.78
C ASP A 270 -45.11 16.08 9.10
N LEU A 271 -43.96 15.41 8.99
CA LEU A 271 -42.72 16.01 8.54
C LEU A 271 -42.29 15.49 7.16
N VAL A 272 -42.02 16.43 6.25
CA VAL A 272 -41.50 16.16 4.90
C VAL A 272 -40.43 17.20 4.62
N PRO A 273 -39.22 16.81 4.17
CA PRO A 273 -38.76 15.43 3.94
C PRO A 273 -38.57 14.59 5.21
N GLN A 274 -38.55 13.27 5.03
CA GLN A 274 -38.22 12.30 6.09
C GLN A 274 -36.70 12.28 6.36
N PRO A 275 -36.23 11.88 7.55
CA PRO A 275 -34.81 11.84 7.85
C PRO A 275 -34.10 10.76 7.00
N ASP A 276 -32.87 11.08 6.57
CA ASP A 276 -32.04 10.21 5.72
C ASP A 276 -31.15 9.27 6.53
N TRP A 277 -31.05 9.49 7.85
CA TRP A 277 -30.27 8.68 8.77
C TRP A 277 -31.00 8.54 10.11
N PHE A 278 -30.97 7.35 10.70
CA PHE A 278 -31.54 7.13 12.03
C PHE A 278 -30.86 5.97 12.76
N GLU A 279 -30.68 6.09 14.08
CA GLU A 279 -30.12 5.04 14.93
C GLU A 279 -30.76 5.03 16.33
N SER A 280 -30.90 3.84 16.92
CA SER A 280 -31.48 3.69 18.27
C SER A 280 -30.42 3.76 19.36
N LEU A 281 -30.67 4.60 20.37
CA LEU A 281 -29.83 4.83 21.55
C LEU A 281 -30.59 4.42 22.81
N GLY A 282 -30.95 3.14 22.90
CA GLY A 282 -31.41 2.50 24.14
C GLY A 282 -32.45 3.29 24.96
N GLY A 283 -33.52 3.77 24.30
CA GLY A 283 -34.59 4.56 24.89
C GLY A 283 -34.98 5.80 24.08
N GLU A 284 -34.06 6.29 23.24
CA GLU A 284 -34.30 7.36 22.26
C GLU A 284 -33.85 6.90 20.87
N THR A 285 -34.37 7.52 19.82
CA THR A 285 -33.92 7.36 18.43
C THR A 285 -33.32 8.67 17.97
N VAL A 286 -32.10 8.65 17.46
CA VAL A 286 -31.48 9.82 16.84
C VAL A 286 -31.81 9.82 15.36
N LEU A 287 -32.36 10.93 14.87
CA LEU A 287 -32.70 11.16 13.46
C LEU A 287 -31.77 12.22 12.87
N GLY A 288 -31.38 12.07 11.61
CA GLY A 288 -30.52 12.99 10.88
C GLY A 288 -31.07 13.32 9.49
N TRP A 289 -31.18 14.62 9.19
CA TRP A 289 -31.30 15.14 7.82
C TRP A 289 -29.92 15.60 7.39
N LEU A 290 -29.31 14.84 6.49
CA LEU A 290 -27.91 15.00 6.13
C LEU A 290 -27.76 16.05 5.03
N HIS A 291 -26.70 16.87 5.14
CA HIS A 291 -26.34 17.80 4.08
C HIS A 291 -26.11 17.02 2.77
N PRO A 292 -26.61 17.48 1.61
CA PRO A 292 -26.56 16.73 0.33
C PRO A 292 -25.16 16.28 -0.08
N TYR A 293 -24.11 16.99 0.34
CA TYR A 293 -22.71 16.60 0.16
C TYR A 293 -22.35 15.22 0.78
N LEU A 294 -23.03 14.83 1.85
CA LEU A 294 -22.86 13.55 2.56
C LEU A 294 -23.69 12.43 1.92
N CYS A 295 -24.77 12.78 1.21
CA CYS A 295 -25.72 11.85 0.62
C CYS A 295 -25.21 11.30 -0.72
N HIS A 296 -25.52 10.02 -1.01
CA HIS A 296 -25.22 9.41 -2.31
C HIS A 296 -26.40 9.66 -3.27
N ASN A 297 -26.16 10.29 -4.40
CA ASN A 297 -27.13 10.31 -5.50
C ASN A 297 -26.75 9.20 -6.51
N GLU A 298 -27.72 8.36 -6.90
CA GLU A 298 -27.58 7.33 -7.95
C GLU A 298 -27.05 7.89 -9.29
N LYS A 299 -27.16 9.21 -9.48
CA LYS A 299 -26.50 9.96 -10.54
C LYS A 299 -25.22 10.53 -9.94
N GLU A 300 -24.09 9.85 -10.16
CA GLU A 300 -22.71 10.20 -9.78
C GLU A 300 -22.35 11.71 -9.87
N GLN A 301 -22.91 12.56 -9.01
CA GLN A 301 -22.46 13.93 -8.84
C GLN A 301 -21.25 13.88 -7.92
N ARG A 302 -20.08 14.15 -8.50
CA ARG A 302 -18.82 14.18 -7.76
C ARG A 302 -18.92 15.21 -6.63
N ARG A 303 -18.68 14.77 -5.39
CA ARG A 303 -18.43 15.67 -4.25
C ARG A 303 -17.44 16.76 -4.68
N SER A 304 -17.81 18.01 -4.43
CA SER A 304 -17.03 19.17 -4.87
C SER A 304 -16.86 20.15 -3.72
N VAL A 305 -15.74 20.86 -3.69
CA VAL A 305 -15.38 21.78 -2.62
C VAL A 305 -15.12 23.15 -3.24
N LYS A 306 -15.62 24.20 -2.58
CA LYS A 306 -15.31 25.60 -2.90
C LYS A 306 -14.30 26.15 -1.91
N ILE A 307 -13.49 27.10 -2.36
CA ILE A 307 -12.58 27.85 -1.49
C ILE A 307 -13.15 29.24 -1.33
N GLU A 308 -13.51 29.61 -0.10
CA GLU A 308 -13.96 30.96 0.26
C GLU A 308 -13.18 31.42 1.50
N ASP A 309 -12.57 32.61 1.44
CA ASP A 309 -11.73 33.17 2.51
C ASP A 309 -10.63 32.23 3.05
N GLY A 310 -10.07 31.39 2.17
CA GLY A 310 -9.03 30.42 2.53
C GLY A 310 -9.56 29.19 3.28
N LYS A 311 -10.88 29.02 3.39
CA LYS A 311 -11.54 27.83 3.96
C LYS A 311 -12.14 26.98 2.85
N TYR A 312 -12.11 25.67 3.08
CA TYR A 312 -12.71 24.67 2.20
C TYR A 312 -14.15 24.41 2.62
N ILE A 313 -15.10 24.74 1.76
CA ILE A 313 -16.53 24.65 2.03
C ILE A 313 -17.14 23.54 1.15
N PRO A 314 -17.94 22.62 1.72
CA PRO A 314 -18.64 21.61 0.93
C PRO A 314 -19.57 22.29 -0.07
N PHE A 315 -19.47 21.93 -1.35
CA PHE A 315 -20.34 22.46 -2.40
C PHE A 315 -21.22 21.36 -2.98
N HIS A 316 -22.52 21.60 -2.93
CA HIS A 316 -23.55 20.82 -3.60
C HIS A 316 -24.59 21.77 -4.22
N PRO A 317 -25.07 21.52 -5.46
CA PRO A 317 -26.09 22.37 -6.10
C PRO A 317 -27.36 22.54 -5.27
N ASP A 318 -27.74 21.50 -4.52
CA ASP A 318 -28.93 21.48 -3.68
C ASP A 318 -28.71 22.00 -2.24
N ALA A 319 -27.51 22.49 -1.89
CA ALA A 319 -27.19 22.93 -0.53
C ALA A 319 -28.09 24.10 -0.06
N GLU A 320 -28.31 25.11 -0.91
CA GLU A 320 -29.18 26.26 -0.57
C GLU A 320 -30.60 25.80 -0.25
N ARG A 321 -31.15 24.90 -1.08
CA ARG A 321 -32.47 24.32 -0.86
C ARG A 321 -32.52 23.50 0.44
N PHE A 322 -31.48 22.73 0.72
CA PHE A 322 -31.37 21.96 1.96
C PHE A 322 -31.42 22.88 3.19
N PHE A 323 -30.71 24.02 3.19
CA PHE A 323 -30.75 24.94 4.33
C PHE A 323 -32.15 25.51 4.59
N GLU A 324 -32.89 25.88 3.54
CA GLU A 324 -34.28 26.33 3.67
C GLU A 324 -35.20 25.23 4.22
N GLU A 325 -35.04 23.99 3.72
CA GLU A 325 -35.80 22.83 4.19
C GLU A 325 -35.45 22.50 5.65
N ALA A 326 -34.18 22.48 6.02
CA ALA A 326 -33.69 22.19 7.37
C ALA A 326 -34.20 23.23 8.40
N GLU A 327 -34.25 24.52 8.06
CA GLU A 327 -34.82 25.55 8.94
C GLU A 327 -36.34 25.36 9.15
N ASN A 328 -37.07 25.00 8.11
CA ASN A 328 -38.49 24.70 8.23
C ASN A 328 -38.73 23.47 9.12
N ILE A 329 -37.92 22.42 8.95
CA ILE A 329 -37.93 21.21 9.78
C ILE A 329 -37.61 21.58 11.24
N ARG A 330 -36.55 22.35 11.49
CA ARG A 330 -36.17 22.86 12.80
C ARG A 330 -37.31 23.63 13.48
N HIS A 331 -38.03 24.48 12.74
CA HIS A 331 -39.18 25.20 13.27
C HIS A 331 -40.35 24.27 13.66
N LYS A 332 -40.62 23.24 12.87
CA LYS A 332 -41.65 22.23 13.17
C LYS A 332 -41.26 21.37 14.38
N LEU A 333 -40.02 20.90 14.45
CA LEU A 333 -39.50 20.10 15.56
C LEU A 333 -39.59 20.84 16.90
N LYS A 334 -39.30 22.14 16.92
CA LYS A 334 -39.49 22.98 18.11
C LYS A 334 -40.93 23.03 18.60
N LYS A 335 -41.94 22.98 17.70
CA LYS A 335 -43.36 22.92 18.08
C LYS A 335 -43.75 21.56 18.69
N ILE A 336 -43.07 20.50 18.28
CA ILE A 336 -43.23 19.13 18.80
C ILE A 336 -42.41 18.93 20.11
N GLY A 337 -41.67 19.96 20.54
CA GLY A 337 -40.88 19.92 21.77
C GLY A 337 -39.61 19.09 21.64
N VAL A 338 -39.09 18.91 20.42
CA VAL A 338 -37.87 18.16 20.14
C VAL A 338 -36.68 19.11 20.15
N ASN A 339 -35.61 18.71 20.84
CA ASN A 339 -34.35 19.45 20.89
C ASN A 339 -33.36 18.93 19.84
N GLU A 340 -32.52 19.83 19.35
CA GLU A 340 -31.43 19.47 18.46
C GLU A 340 -30.38 18.64 19.18
N PHE A 341 -29.91 17.61 18.49
CA PHE A 341 -28.82 16.76 18.91
C PHE A 341 -27.53 17.30 18.32
N ASP A 342 -26.48 17.36 19.15
CA ASP A 342 -25.20 17.92 18.75
C ASP A 342 -24.54 17.09 17.63
N PRO A 343 -24.13 17.69 16.50
CA PRO A 343 -23.45 16.99 15.42
C PRO A 343 -22.21 16.21 15.87
N THR A 344 -21.44 16.74 16.84
CA THR A 344 -20.26 16.03 17.38
C THR A 344 -20.66 14.74 18.08
N ARG A 345 -21.75 14.77 18.87
CA ARG A 345 -22.32 13.55 19.48
C ARG A 345 -22.85 12.57 18.43
N ALA A 346 -23.38 13.04 17.30
CA ALA A 346 -23.84 12.16 16.21
C ALA A 346 -22.67 11.41 15.56
N ILE A 347 -21.53 12.09 15.36
CA ILE A 347 -20.29 11.47 14.87
C ILE A 347 -19.84 10.35 15.81
N HIS A 348 -19.81 10.61 17.13
CA HIS A 348 -19.41 9.60 18.12
C HIS A 348 -20.37 8.41 18.16
N LEU A 349 -21.68 8.63 18.03
CA LEU A 349 -22.69 7.58 17.97
C LEU A 349 -22.51 6.70 16.73
N ALA A 350 -22.40 7.31 15.56
CA ALA A 350 -22.16 6.63 14.29
C ALA A 350 -20.88 5.77 14.33
N ALA A 351 -19.81 6.30 14.93
CA ALA A 351 -18.55 5.57 15.13
C ALA A 351 -18.72 4.37 16.08
N ALA A 352 -19.38 4.57 17.23
CA ALA A 352 -19.61 3.50 18.21
C ALA A 352 -20.47 2.35 17.65
N LEU A 353 -21.39 2.65 16.74
CA LEU A 353 -22.28 1.67 16.11
C LEU A 353 -21.72 1.08 14.81
N ALA A 354 -20.55 1.52 14.35
CA ALA A 354 -19.97 1.18 13.04
C ALA A 354 -20.95 1.44 11.87
N ARG A 355 -21.76 2.51 11.98
CA ARG A 355 -22.76 2.94 11.01
C ARG A 355 -22.41 4.33 10.52
N PRO A 356 -21.66 4.45 9.40
CA PRO A 356 -21.07 5.73 9.01
C PRO A 356 -22.14 6.75 8.61
N LEU A 357 -21.94 8.02 9.00
CA LEU A 357 -22.73 9.17 8.51
C LEU A 357 -22.41 9.50 7.05
N VAL A 358 -21.28 8.99 6.55
CA VAL A 358 -20.78 9.18 5.19
C VAL A 358 -20.68 7.82 4.52
N TYR A 359 -21.54 7.55 3.55
CA TYR A 359 -21.36 6.39 2.69
C TYR A 359 -20.32 6.73 1.61
N THR A 360 -19.13 6.13 1.71
CA THR A 360 -18.13 6.12 0.64
C THR A 360 -18.10 4.74 0.02
N GLU A 361 -18.54 4.59 -1.22
CA GLU A 361 -18.29 3.36 -2.01
C GLU A 361 -16.80 3.17 -2.36
N SER A 362 -15.94 4.14 -2.03
CA SER A 362 -14.51 4.06 -2.28
C SER A 362 -13.73 3.93 -0.98
N TYR A 363 -13.46 2.68 -0.59
CA TYR A 363 -12.34 2.33 0.29
C TYR A 363 -10.96 2.59 -0.35
N ASP A 364 -10.88 3.35 -1.45
CA ASP A 364 -9.66 3.60 -2.22
C ASP A 364 -8.99 4.97 -1.93
N ARG A 365 -9.53 5.78 -1.01
CA ARG A 365 -9.02 7.15 -0.79
C ARG A 365 -8.33 7.42 0.54
N ALA A 366 -8.37 6.49 1.49
CA ALA A 366 -7.41 6.53 2.56
C ALA A 366 -6.11 5.91 2.01
N PRO A 367 -4.98 6.64 1.90
CA PRO A 367 -3.72 5.96 2.13
C PRO A 367 -3.86 5.44 3.56
N ALA A 368 -4.08 4.14 3.70
CA ALA A 368 -3.61 3.51 4.91
C ALA A 368 -2.16 3.99 5.05
N VAL A 369 -1.84 4.60 6.19
CA VAL A 369 -0.46 4.55 6.67
C VAL A 369 -0.19 3.05 6.75
N GLN A 370 0.33 2.49 5.66
CA GLN A 370 0.79 1.12 5.65
C GLN A 370 2.05 1.18 6.48
N ILE A 371 1.87 0.95 7.78
CA ILE A 371 2.94 0.48 8.64
C ILE A 371 3.31 -0.87 8.05
N LEU A 372 4.27 -0.85 7.13
CA LEU A 372 4.83 -2.07 6.58
C LEU A 372 5.84 -2.56 7.62
N GLU A 373 5.48 -3.63 8.34
CA GLU A 373 6.37 -4.25 9.31
C GLU A 373 7.67 -4.78 8.65
N TYR A 374 7.64 -5.06 7.34
CA TYR A 374 8.75 -5.66 6.60
C TYR A 374 8.92 -5.04 5.20
N TYR A 375 10.18 -4.86 4.79
CA TYR A 375 10.55 -4.30 3.49
C TYR A 375 10.01 -5.14 2.31
N ASP A 376 9.85 -6.45 2.48
CA ASP A 376 9.31 -7.37 1.48
C ASP A 376 7.88 -6.99 1.02
N ASN A 377 7.19 -6.17 1.80
CA ASN A 377 5.86 -5.68 1.51
C ASN A 377 5.83 -4.29 0.86
N ILE A 378 7.00 -3.68 0.57
CA ILE A 378 7.08 -2.34 -0.02
C ILE A 378 6.74 -2.40 -1.52
N PRO A 379 5.68 -1.69 -1.96
CA PRO A 379 5.38 -1.57 -3.38
C PRO A 379 6.51 -0.88 -4.15
N SER A 380 6.69 -1.22 -5.42
CA SER A 380 7.66 -0.55 -6.27
C SER A 380 7.39 0.97 -6.40
N PRO A 381 8.43 1.81 -6.43
CA PRO A 381 8.28 3.26 -6.54
C PRO A 381 7.78 3.67 -7.95
N CYS A 382 7.16 4.85 -8.04
CA CYS A 382 6.60 5.34 -9.31
C CYS A 382 7.64 5.90 -10.28
N TYR A 383 8.83 6.24 -9.80
CA TYR A 383 9.92 6.77 -10.62
C TYR A 383 11.14 5.87 -10.50
N LEU A 384 11.16 4.81 -11.31
CA LEU A 384 12.21 3.78 -11.25
C LEU A 384 13.62 4.30 -11.63
N LEU A 385 13.70 5.34 -12.47
CA LEU A 385 14.96 5.93 -12.95
C LEU A 385 15.46 7.13 -12.13
N ASP A 386 14.61 7.73 -11.28
CA ASP A 386 14.96 8.95 -10.55
C ASP A 386 15.06 8.64 -9.06
N ARG A 387 16.30 8.60 -8.59
CA ARG A 387 16.66 8.10 -7.28
C ARG A 387 17.46 9.13 -6.54
N SER A 388 17.19 9.29 -5.26
CA SER A 388 18.02 10.09 -4.37
C SER A 388 18.65 9.18 -3.34
N MET A 389 19.97 9.24 -3.22
CA MET A 389 20.70 8.52 -2.18
C MET A 389 21.47 9.52 -1.34
N THR A 390 21.38 9.39 -0.03
CA THR A 390 22.01 10.28 0.93
C THR A 390 22.90 9.50 1.88
N TYR A 391 24.18 9.85 1.92
CA TYR A 391 25.10 9.41 2.95
C TYR A 391 25.02 10.39 4.12
N LEU A 392 24.66 9.91 5.30
CA LEU A 392 24.36 10.71 6.50
C LEU A 392 25.30 10.34 7.64
N GLN A 393 25.92 11.37 8.24
CA GLN A 393 26.67 11.27 9.49
C GLN A 393 26.17 12.29 10.50
N MET A 394 26.17 11.91 11.77
CA MET A 394 25.85 12.80 12.88
C MET A 394 27.10 12.98 13.75
N TRP A 395 27.35 14.21 14.16
CA TRP A 395 28.53 14.61 14.93
C TRP A 395 28.10 15.30 16.21
N GLU A 396 28.80 15.02 17.30
CA GLU A 396 28.58 15.65 18.61
C GLU A 396 29.86 16.36 19.09
N SER A 397 29.74 17.31 20.00
CA SER A 397 30.87 17.99 20.64
C SER A 397 30.66 18.01 22.15
N VAL A 398 31.77 17.94 22.90
CA VAL A 398 31.73 18.10 24.37
C VAL A 398 31.45 19.55 24.76
N ASP A 399 31.88 20.50 23.92
CA ASP A 399 31.57 21.91 24.03
C ASP A 399 30.46 22.25 23.03
N GLU A 400 29.21 22.29 23.51
CA GLU A 400 28.03 22.58 22.69
C GLU A 400 28.05 24.01 22.14
N SER A 401 28.80 24.93 22.76
CA SER A 401 28.94 26.31 22.28
C SER A 401 29.61 26.40 20.90
N VAL A 402 30.32 25.34 20.49
CA VAL A 402 30.87 25.16 19.14
C VAL A 402 29.76 25.11 18.08
N PHE A 403 28.55 24.68 18.44
CA PHE A 403 27.38 24.62 17.56
C PHE A 403 26.41 25.79 17.77
N GLU A 404 26.42 26.44 18.94
CA GLU A 404 25.46 27.50 19.32
C GLU A 404 25.51 28.73 18.41
N VAL A 405 26.66 29.04 17.81
CA VAL A 405 26.82 30.16 16.85
C VAL A 405 26.09 29.89 15.52
N ASP A 406 25.85 28.61 15.20
CA ASP A 406 25.30 28.16 13.92
C ASP A 406 23.83 27.70 14.00
N ILE A 407 23.20 27.78 15.18
CA ILE A 407 21.76 27.48 15.33
C ILE A 407 20.91 28.43 14.45
N ASP A 408 21.38 29.65 14.21
CA ASP A 408 20.75 30.65 13.33
C ASP A 408 21.26 30.60 11.87
N ILE A 409 22.31 29.83 11.58
CA ILE A 409 22.88 29.68 10.22
C ILE A 409 22.22 28.48 9.54
N ARG A 410 21.15 28.80 8.83
CA ARG A 410 20.51 28.00 7.78
C ARG A 410 21.50 27.08 7.08
N ALA A 411 21.11 25.80 6.96
CA ALA A 411 21.82 24.73 6.26
C ALA A 411 22.80 25.23 5.19
N ILE A 412 24.09 24.99 5.39
CA ILE A 412 25.09 25.26 4.36
C ILE A 412 24.92 24.18 3.31
N GLU A 413 24.42 24.57 2.14
CA GLU A 413 24.30 23.70 0.98
C GLU A 413 25.35 24.08 -0.05
N ALA A 414 26.17 23.11 -0.44
CA ALA A 414 27.17 23.26 -1.49
C ALA A 414 26.98 22.20 -2.56
N GLN A 415 26.97 22.63 -3.82
CA GLN A 415 27.03 21.73 -4.95
C GLN A 415 28.49 21.32 -5.16
N LEU A 416 28.76 20.03 -5.06
CA LEU A 416 30.05 19.41 -5.30
C LEU A 416 30.14 18.99 -6.79
N PRO A 417 31.35 18.68 -7.29
CA PRO A 417 31.52 17.99 -8.57
C PRO A 417 30.66 16.71 -8.65
N ASP A 418 30.42 16.25 -9.88
CA ASP A 418 29.68 15.00 -10.16
C ASP A 418 28.21 14.98 -9.71
N GLY A 419 27.60 16.16 -9.50
CA GLY A 419 26.15 16.29 -9.23
C GLY A 419 25.74 15.98 -7.79
N LEU A 420 26.71 16.01 -6.87
CA LEU A 420 26.49 15.79 -5.45
C LEU A 420 26.14 17.08 -4.71
N THR A 421 25.27 16.96 -3.73
CA THR A 421 24.89 18.05 -2.84
C THR A 421 25.39 17.74 -1.43
N LEU A 422 26.30 18.54 -0.91
CA LEU A 422 26.68 18.52 0.50
C LEU A 422 25.77 19.48 1.27
N LYS A 423 25.11 18.98 2.30
CA LYS A 423 24.31 19.77 3.22
C LYS A 423 24.81 19.56 4.64
N LEU A 424 25.12 20.66 5.31
CA LEU A 424 25.53 20.71 6.70
C LEU A 424 24.42 21.40 7.49
N ASP A 425 23.99 20.80 8.58
CA ASP A 425 22.87 21.29 9.40
C ASP A 425 23.16 21.04 10.87
N VAL A 426 22.65 21.88 11.78
CA VAL A 426 22.78 21.67 13.23
C VAL A 426 21.39 21.52 13.81
N LYS A 427 21.17 20.41 14.54
CA LYS A 427 19.86 20.07 15.09
C LYS A 427 19.96 19.76 16.57
N MET A 428 18.95 20.19 17.32
CA MET A 428 18.74 19.77 18.68
C MET A 428 17.97 18.44 18.71
N GLY A 429 18.51 17.45 19.42
CA GLY A 429 17.84 16.16 19.65
C GLY A 429 16.55 16.35 20.45
N MET A 430 15.48 15.68 20.04
CA MET A 430 14.18 15.82 20.72
C MET A 430 14.12 15.13 22.08
N ARG A 431 14.97 14.13 22.34
CA ARG A 431 14.96 13.37 23.60
C ARG A 431 16.02 13.84 24.58
N THR A 432 17.25 14.08 24.12
CA THR A 432 18.34 14.48 25.03
C THR A 432 18.56 15.99 25.08
N GLU A 433 17.90 16.77 24.22
CA GLU A 433 18.09 18.22 24.06
C GLU A 433 19.52 18.62 23.66
N ARG A 434 20.36 17.65 23.25
CA ARG A 434 21.74 17.89 22.81
C ARG A 434 21.82 18.39 21.38
N LEU A 435 22.86 19.16 21.08
CA LEU A 435 23.14 19.62 19.72
C LEU A 435 23.95 18.58 18.94
N PHE A 436 23.52 18.32 17.71
CA PHE A 436 24.19 17.45 16.75
C PHE A 436 24.38 18.15 15.42
N ALA A 437 25.58 18.05 14.85
CA ALA A 437 25.84 18.45 13.48
C ALA A 437 25.52 17.28 12.53
N ALA A 438 24.59 17.49 11.62
CA ALA A 438 24.20 16.57 10.57
C ALA A 438 24.95 16.90 9.27
N VAL A 439 25.67 15.90 8.75
CA VAL A 439 26.41 15.96 7.49
C VAL A 439 25.72 15.04 6.50
N MET A 440 25.16 15.62 5.44
CA MET A 440 24.42 14.90 4.40
C MET A 440 25.10 15.09 3.05
N LEU A 441 25.39 13.98 2.37
CA LEU A 441 25.88 13.95 1.00
C LEU A 441 24.86 13.26 0.13
N THR A 442 24.16 14.03 -0.69
CA THR A 442 23.07 13.54 -1.51
C THR A 442 23.48 13.45 -2.98
N ALA A 443 23.33 12.26 -3.57
CA ALA A 443 23.43 12.00 -4.99
C ALA A 443 22.03 11.90 -5.60
N LYS A 444 21.68 12.81 -6.51
CA LYS A 444 20.54 12.64 -7.39
C LYS A 444 20.96 11.80 -8.58
N ASN A 445 20.61 10.53 -8.52
CA ASN A 445 20.93 9.53 -9.52
C ASN A 445 19.77 9.42 -10.50
N ILE A 446 19.99 9.88 -11.73
CA ILE A 446 19.06 9.69 -12.83
C ILE A 446 19.70 8.72 -13.81
N GLY A 447 19.13 7.53 -13.95
CA GLY A 447 19.74 6.56 -14.86
C GLY A 447 19.16 5.15 -14.85
N PRO A 448 19.56 4.36 -15.87
CA PRO A 448 19.11 2.98 -16.08
C PRO A 448 19.74 1.96 -15.12
N GLU A 449 20.74 2.35 -14.34
CA GLU A 449 21.51 1.46 -13.49
C GLU A 449 20.67 0.93 -12.30
N SER A 450 21.21 -0.03 -11.54
CA SER A 450 20.55 -0.56 -10.34
C SER A 450 20.79 0.33 -9.12
N ALA A 451 19.97 0.21 -8.08
CA ALA A 451 20.20 0.93 -6.83
C ALA A 451 21.57 0.56 -6.22
N THR A 452 21.97 -0.70 -6.28
CA THR A 452 23.31 -1.17 -5.87
C THR A 452 24.43 -0.40 -6.56
N HIS A 453 24.29 -0.14 -7.86
CA HIS A 453 25.28 0.61 -8.62
C HIS A 453 25.44 2.04 -8.08
N HIS A 454 24.34 2.75 -7.87
CA HIS A 454 24.37 4.12 -7.36
C HIS A 454 24.84 4.19 -5.90
N ALA A 455 24.44 3.24 -5.06
CA ALA A 455 24.91 3.14 -3.67
C ALA A 455 26.43 3.01 -3.63
N ASN A 456 26.98 2.08 -4.42
CA ASN A 456 28.42 1.87 -4.51
C ASN A 456 29.15 3.10 -5.08
N GLN A 457 28.57 3.79 -6.06
CA GLN A 457 29.14 5.05 -6.55
C GLN A 457 29.24 6.11 -5.45
N LEU A 458 28.17 6.32 -4.68
CA LEU A 458 28.17 7.30 -3.58
C LEU A 458 29.18 6.92 -2.49
N ILE A 459 29.22 5.66 -2.07
CA ILE A 459 30.18 5.17 -1.06
C ILE A 459 31.62 5.35 -1.54
N ASN A 460 31.90 5.00 -2.80
CA ASN A 460 33.22 5.18 -3.39
C ASN A 460 33.60 6.66 -3.48
N PHE A 461 32.64 7.53 -3.81
CA PHE A 461 32.89 8.97 -3.84
C PHE A 461 33.26 9.49 -2.44
N VAL A 462 32.47 9.16 -1.42
CA VAL A 462 32.73 9.56 -0.03
C VAL A 462 34.11 9.07 0.42
N SER A 463 34.45 7.83 0.10
CA SER A 463 35.73 7.22 0.50
C SER A 463 36.95 7.87 -0.18
N ASN A 464 36.77 8.46 -1.37
CA ASN A 464 37.86 9.06 -2.16
C ASN A 464 37.84 10.60 -2.15
N MET A 465 36.93 11.22 -1.39
CA MET A 465 36.81 12.67 -1.32
C MET A 465 38.09 13.31 -0.76
N THR A 466 38.56 14.38 -1.41
CA THR A 466 39.66 15.22 -0.91
C THR A 466 39.19 16.69 -0.89
N PRO A 467 39.13 17.35 0.28
CA PRO A 467 39.44 16.86 1.64
C PRO A 467 38.42 15.83 2.15
N SER A 468 38.80 15.04 3.18
CA SER A 468 37.89 14.06 3.78
C SER A 468 36.75 14.74 4.55
N LEU A 469 35.60 14.07 4.73
CA LEU A 469 34.48 14.65 5.47
C LEU A 469 34.83 15.07 6.90
N LYS A 470 35.69 14.28 7.55
CA LYS A 470 36.19 14.60 8.89
C LYS A 470 36.93 15.93 8.92
N GLU A 471 37.81 16.18 7.94
CA GLU A 471 38.57 17.43 7.84
C GLU A 471 37.63 18.63 7.60
N ILE A 472 36.59 18.44 6.78
CA ILE A 472 35.58 19.47 6.54
C ILE A 472 34.86 19.80 7.85
N VAL A 473 34.37 18.78 8.56
CA VAL A 473 33.65 18.95 9.83
C VAL A 473 34.53 19.61 10.90
N GLU A 474 35.75 19.11 11.11
CA GLU A 474 36.66 19.67 12.12
C GLU A 474 37.10 21.11 11.80
N SER A 475 37.07 21.52 10.52
CA SER A 475 37.35 22.90 10.13
C SER A 475 36.23 23.88 10.48
N ILE A 476 34.98 23.39 10.53
CA ILE A 476 33.79 24.19 10.83
C ILE A 476 33.48 24.12 12.33
N TRP A 477 33.50 22.91 12.90
CA TRP A 477 33.21 22.62 14.29
C TRP A 477 34.41 21.90 14.95
N PRO A 478 35.42 22.65 15.41
CA PRO A 478 36.59 22.08 16.04
C PRO A 478 36.24 21.23 17.27
N GLY A 479 36.75 20.00 17.33
CA GLY A 479 36.50 19.08 18.44
C GLY A 479 35.22 18.25 18.33
N ALA A 480 34.45 18.41 17.24
CA ALA A 480 33.34 17.51 16.94
C ALA A 480 33.84 16.08 16.67
N VAL A 481 33.09 15.10 17.16
CA VAL A 481 33.37 13.67 17.01
C VAL A 481 32.17 12.96 16.39
N LEU A 482 32.45 11.94 15.57
CA LEU A 482 31.43 11.16 14.90
C LEU A 482 30.63 10.36 15.93
N ALA A 483 29.30 10.44 15.85
CA ALA A 483 28.38 9.95 16.85
C ALA A 483 27.07 9.43 16.23
N THR A 484 27.11 8.92 15.01
CA THR A 484 25.90 8.50 14.28
C THR A 484 25.19 7.38 15.01
N LYS A 485 25.87 6.28 15.35
CA LYS A 485 25.30 5.17 16.12
C LYS A 485 24.65 5.63 17.42
N ARG A 486 25.33 6.53 18.13
CA ARG A 486 24.86 7.08 19.40
C ARG A 486 23.60 7.92 19.21
N PHE A 487 23.59 8.83 18.25
CA PHE A 487 22.43 9.66 17.92
C PHE A 487 21.21 8.78 17.67
N TRP A 488 21.32 7.78 16.79
CA TRP A 488 20.17 6.93 16.44
C TRP A 488 19.69 6.06 17.61
N ARG A 489 20.60 5.59 18.46
CA ARG A 489 20.22 4.87 19.69
C ARG A 489 19.52 5.78 20.69
N ASP A 490 20.10 6.94 21.00
CA ASP A 490 19.67 7.78 22.12
C ASP A 490 18.44 8.64 21.73
N GLU A 491 18.40 9.19 20.50
CA GLU A 491 17.32 10.06 20.03
C GLU A 491 16.16 9.31 19.39
N VAL A 492 16.44 8.28 18.60
CA VAL A 492 15.41 7.59 17.81
C VAL A 492 14.98 6.30 18.51
N GLY A 493 15.90 5.63 19.22
CA GLY A 493 15.66 4.31 19.82
C GLY A 493 15.89 3.17 18.84
N MET A 494 16.76 3.38 17.86
CA MET A 494 17.13 2.38 16.87
C MET A 494 18.32 1.54 17.37
N PHE A 495 18.24 0.22 17.19
CA PHE A 495 19.28 -0.73 17.56
C PHE A 495 19.82 -1.43 16.32
N PHE A 496 21.12 -1.73 16.34
CA PHE A 496 21.90 -2.32 15.26
C PHE A 496 22.66 -3.52 15.79
#